data_AF-A0AAP9XWB2-F1
#
_entry.id   AF-A0AAP9XWB2-F1
#
_cell.length_a   1.000
_cell.length_b   1.000
_cell.length_c   1.000
_cell.angle_alpha   90.00
_cell.angle_beta   90.00
_cell.angle_gamma   90.00
#
_symmetry.space_group_name_H-M   'P 1'
#
loop_
_entity.id
_entity.type
_entity.pdbx_description
1 polymer ?
#
loop_
_entity_poly.entity_id
_entity_poly.type
_entity_poly.pdbx_seq_one_letter_code
_entity_poly.pdbx_strand_id
1 'polypeptide(L)'
;MSANGADGARQGQREGPDGAEQRERGAGASPAAARRPDAVAGGPGRPAAGAAAASAAASAASSAAGAPSAASAAEPRTLRVTHDTHYRYAARVESAQHQARLRPLDLPRQQLLDFAIEIEPRPEGVSAEIDAFGNQRTSFALNQPHEELFVRSRSLVRVSPPALTAGKRGEPPPAIASPAPGTASAWETVRETLTFRAGQAYEAASEFVFPSTQVACHADLAAYAARSFTPGRPLAQAAWDLMRRIHAEFAYLPNSTDVDTTALDALALRRGVCQDFAHVMIGAMRSLGLAARYVSGYLLTQPPPGQPRLIGADASHAWVEVYDPAWPEDGGWLQLDPTNDRAPGNDYVMLSVGRDYADVTPLRGVIRGGGADQVLAVGVTVEPLDESPAAG
;
A
#
# COMPACT_ATOMS: atom_id res chain seq x y z
N MET A 1 5.22 -47.40 53.78
CA MET A 1 5.21 -46.42 54.89
C MET A 1 4.39 -45.22 54.39
N SER A 2 3.07 -45.35 54.46
CA SER A 2 2.16 -44.70 55.45
C SER A 2 1.54 -43.46 54.77
N ALA A 3 0.34 -43.56 54.19
CA ALA A 3 -1.01 -43.50 54.81
C ALA A 3 -1.27 -42.11 55.43
N ASN A 4 -2.23 -41.32 54.93
CA ASN A 4 -3.68 -41.24 55.25
C ASN A 4 -3.93 -39.77 55.64
N GLY A 5 -5.09 -39.11 55.51
CA GLY A 5 -6.49 -39.39 55.13
C GLY A 5 -7.20 -38.01 55.07
N ALA A 6 -8.28 -37.82 54.29
CA ALA A 6 -9.69 -37.95 54.72
C ALA A 6 -10.06 -36.94 55.83
N ASP A 7 -11.20 -36.25 55.90
CA ASP A 7 -12.57 -36.46 55.42
C ASP A 7 -13.42 -35.23 55.84
N GLY A 8 -14.68 -35.09 55.39
CA GLY A 8 -15.70 -34.41 56.20
C GLY A 8 -16.71 -33.48 55.50
N ALA A 9 -17.85 -34.04 55.12
CA ALA A 9 -19.05 -33.39 54.58
C ALA A 9 -20.00 -32.78 55.65
N ARG A 10 -20.96 -31.93 55.21
CA ARG A 10 -22.40 -31.82 55.62
C ARG A 10 -23.05 -30.57 54.96
N GLN A 11 -23.99 -30.69 54.02
CA GLN A 11 -25.47 -30.84 54.14
C GLN A 11 -26.23 -29.66 54.80
N GLY A 12 -27.22 -29.13 54.05
CA GLY A 12 -28.30 -28.27 54.55
C GLY A 12 -29.25 -27.77 53.45
N GLN A 13 -30.30 -28.54 53.14
CA GLN A 13 -31.51 -28.11 52.39
C GLN A 13 -32.51 -27.38 53.31
N ARG A 14 -33.35 -26.50 52.74
CA ARG A 14 -34.80 -26.23 53.04
C ARG A 14 -35.27 -25.08 52.12
N GLU A 15 -36.11 -25.35 51.12
CA GLU A 15 -37.60 -25.22 51.10
C GLU A 15 -38.12 -23.78 50.91
N GLY A 16 -38.94 -23.56 49.86
CA GLY A 16 -39.75 -22.34 49.60
C GLY A 16 -40.98 -22.20 50.52
N PRO A 17 -42.08 -21.47 50.21
CA PRO A 17 -42.59 -21.04 48.89
C PRO A 17 -43.25 -19.63 48.83
N ASP A 18 -43.84 -19.32 47.65
CA ASP A 18 -45.06 -18.54 47.34
C ASP A 18 -45.37 -17.14 47.90
N GLY A 19 -45.84 -16.26 47.00
CA GLY A 19 -46.60 -15.05 47.35
C GLY A 19 -46.74 -14.03 46.22
N ALA A 20 -47.80 -14.15 45.43
CA ALA A 20 -48.19 -13.25 44.36
C ALA A 20 -49.11 -12.11 44.85
N GLU A 21 -49.06 -10.93 44.22
CA GLU A 21 -50.18 -9.98 44.08
C GLU A 21 -49.90 -9.03 42.89
N GLN A 22 -50.54 -9.24 41.73
CA GLN A 22 -51.74 -8.54 41.20
C GLN A 22 -51.48 -7.09 40.74
N ARG A 23 -51.46 -6.83 39.41
CA ARG A 23 -52.55 -6.30 38.54
C ARG A 23 -52.90 -4.84 38.87
N GLU A 24 -52.83 -3.87 37.95
CA GLU A 24 -53.84 -3.51 36.91
C GLU A 24 -53.15 -2.72 35.76
N ARG A 25 -53.29 -3.06 34.47
CA ARG A 25 -54.38 -2.80 33.48
C ARG A 25 -54.64 -1.33 33.09
N GLY A 26 -54.53 -1.06 31.78
CA GLY A 26 -55.12 0.08 31.05
C GLY A 26 -54.19 0.59 29.93
N ALA A 27 -54.09 -0.03 28.74
CA ALA A 27 -55.00 0.06 27.59
C ALA A 27 -55.17 1.48 26.99
N GLY A 28 -54.76 1.67 25.72
CA GLY A 28 -55.16 2.83 24.90
C GLY A 28 -54.28 3.03 23.66
N ALA A 29 -54.87 2.91 22.46
CA ALA A 29 -54.23 2.90 21.15
C ALA A 29 -54.14 4.30 20.48
N SER A 30 -53.23 4.40 19.48
CA SER A 30 -53.06 5.29 18.28
C SER A 30 -54.21 6.21 17.79
N PRO A 31 -54.04 7.12 16.77
CA PRO A 31 -52.83 7.72 16.14
C PRO A 31 -52.96 9.25 15.75
N ALA A 32 -51.91 9.78 15.09
CA ALA A 32 -51.92 10.79 14.00
C ALA A 32 -51.64 12.31 14.23
N ALA A 33 -50.91 12.85 13.25
CA ALA A 33 -50.92 14.21 12.66
C ALA A 33 -49.89 15.28 13.10
N ALA A 34 -48.87 15.43 12.24
CA ALA A 34 -48.26 16.63 11.68
C ALA A 34 -48.52 18.02 12.32
N ARG A 35 -47.42 18.77 12.53
CA ARG A 35 -47.33 20.22 12.26
C ARG A 35 -45.85 20.65 12.14
N ARG A 36 -45.54 21.35 11.04
CA ARG A 36 -44.32 22.15 10.83
C ARG A 36 -44.33 23.38 11.74
N PRO A 37 -43.16 24.02 11.95
CA PRO A 37 -43.15 25.47 11.81
C PRO A 37 -42.02 25.99 10.91
N ASP A 38 -42.29 27.19 10.41
CA ASP A 38 -41.62 27.94 9.35
C ASP A 38 -40.26 28.55 9.72
N ALA A 39 -39.59 28.94 8.64
CA ALA A 39 -38.31 29.60 8.53
C ALA A 39 -38.22 30.99 9.20
N VAL A 40 -37.02 31.33 9.67
CA VAL A 40 -36.54 32.70 9.84
C VAL A 40 -35.15 32.80 9.21
N ALA A 41 -34.96 33.81 8.36
CA ALA A 41 -33.76 34.12 7.60
C ALA A 41 -32.83 35.11 8.33
N GLY A 42 -31.52 35.04 8.03
CA GLY A 42 -30.62 36.21 8.02
C GLY A 42 -29.47 36.22 9.06
N GLY A 43 -28.23 35.99 8.61
CA GLY A 43 -26.99 36.25 9.36
C GLY A 43 -25.75 35.69 8.64
N PRO A 44 -24.59 36.39 8.65
CA PRO A 44 -23.73 36.55 7.47
C PRO A 44 -22.88 35.34 7.10
N GLY A 45 -22.66 35.19 5.79
CA GLY A 45 -21.92 34.11 5.16
C GLY A 45 -20.49 33.97 5.69
N ARG A 46 -20.18 32.77 6.17
CA ARG A 46 -18.80 32.26 6.20
C ARG A 46 -18.35 32.11 4.75
N PRO A 47 -17.17 32.60 4.35
CA PRO A 47 -16.62 32.19 3.08
C PRO A 47 -16.40 30.68 3.14
N ALA A 48 -17.06 29.95 2.24
CA ALA A 48 -16.76 28.55 2.00
C ALA A 48 -15.33 28.49 1.44
N ALA A 49 -14.36 28.24 2.31
CA ALA A 49 -13.04 27.81 1.89
C ALA A 49 -13.19 26.39 1.32
N GLY A 50 -13.46 26.31 0.01
CA GLY A 50 -13.36 25.08 -0.74
C GLY A 50 -11.89 24.67 -0.78
N ALA A 51 -11.47 23.82 0.15
CA ALA A 51 -10.21 23.11 0.05
C ALA A 51 -10.41 22.01 -1.00
N ALA A 52 -10.07 22.29 -2.26
CA ALA A 52 -9.89 21.25 -3.25
C ALA A 52 -8.58 20.53 -2.91
N ALA A 53 -8.68 19.39 -2.21
CA ALA A 53 -7.58 18.46 -2.11
C ALA A 53 -7.29 17.92 -3.53
N ALA A 54 -6.26 18.46 -4.17
CA ALA A 54 -5.75 17.95 -5.44
C ALA A 54 -4.88 16.72 -5.15
N SER A 55 -5.55 15.61 -4.84
CA SER A 55 -4.99 14.27 -5.01
C SER A 55 -5.53 13.75 -6.32
N ALA A 56 -4.89 14.10 -7.43
CA ALA A 56 -5.23 13.48 -8.70
C ALA A 56 -4.65 12.06 -8.70
N ALA A 57 -5.55 11.07 -8.69
CA ALA A 57 -5.28 9.79 -9.31
C ALA A 57 -4.55 10.03 -10.63
N ALA A 58 -3.40 9.39 -10.84
CA ALA A 58 -2.93 9.20 -12.20
C ALA A 58 -3.95 8.28 -12.90
N SER A 59 -4.99 8.83 -13.54
CA SER A 59 -5.74 8.09 -14.55
C SER A 59 -4.83 8.02 -15.77
N ALA A 60 -3.85 7.12 -15.72
CA ALA A 60 -2.97 6.88 -16.83
C ALA A 60 -3.75 6.13 -17.90
N ALA A 61 -4.08 6.81 -18.98
CA ALA A 61 -4.30 6.15 -20.25
C ALA A 61 -2.99 5.40 -20.59
N SER A 62 -2.97 4.08 -20.38
CA SER A 62 -1.81 3.22 -20.62
C SER A 62 -2.17 2.12 -21.63
N SER A 63 -1.39 2.08 -22.71
CA SER A 63 -1.31 0.96 -23.64
C SER A 63 -0.52 -0.18 -23.01
N ALA A 64 -0.93 -1.43 -23.28
CA ALA A 64 -0.32 -2.69 -22.82
C ALA A 64 1.10 -2.56 -22.24
N ALA A 65 1.21 -2.66 -20.91
CA ALA A 65 2.46 -2.60 -20.17
C ALA A 65 3.54 -3.50 -20.80
N GLY A 66 4.71 -2.93 -21.08
CA GLY A 66 5.87 -3.69 -21.56
C GLY A 66 6.23 -4.79 -20.57
N ALA A 67 6.66 -5.95 -21.07
CA ALA A 67 7.06 -7.05 -20.21
C ALA A 67 8.24 -6.60 -19.31
N PRO A 68 8.29 -7.03 -18.03
CA PRO A 68 9.45 -6.77 -17.20
C PRO A 68 10.71 -7.32 -17.87
N SER A 69 11.82 -6.59 -17.73
CA SER A 69 13.11 -7.11 -18.19
C SER A 69 13.40 -8.46 -17.53
N ALA A 70 13.98 -9.40 -18.27
CA ALA A 70 14.50 -10.62 -17.67
C ALA A 70 15.51 -10.20 -16.60
N ALA A 71 15.21 -10.51 -15.33
CA ALA A 71 16.09 -10.21 -14.21
C ALA A 71 17.45 -10.85 -14.47
N SER A 72 18.50 -10.04 -14.64
CA SER A 72 19.88 -10.55 -14.60
C SER A 72 20.18 -10.83 -13.14
N ALA A 73 20.12 -12.10 -12.76
CA ALA A 73 20.04 -12.52 -11.36
C ALA A 73 21.35 -12.38 -10.55
N ALA A 74 22.45 -11.88 -11.13
CA ALA A 74 23.77 -12.00 -10.49
C ALA A 74 24.45 -10.68 -10.11
N GLU A 75 24.19 -9.57 -10.81
CA GLU A 75 25.01 -8.36 -10.66
C GLU A 75 24.17 -7.12 -10.31
N PRO A 76 24.74 -6.19 -9.52
CA PRO A 76 24.13 -4.88 -9.34
C PRO A 76 23.92 -4.17 -10.68
N ARG A 77 22.84 -3.41 -10.79
CA ARG A 77 22.49 -2.64 -11.97
C ARG A 77 22.37 -1.16 -11.60
N THR A 78 22.99 -0.30 -12.38
CA THR A 78 22.85 1.15 -12.28
C THR A 78 21.74 1.61 -13.22
N LEU A 79 20.71 2.22 -12.63
CA LEU A 79 19.50 2.71 -13.30
C LEU A 79 19.44 4.23 -13.23
N ARG A 80 19.25 4.87 -14.38
CA ARG A 80 18.78 6.25 -14.46
C ARG A 80 17.27 6.24 -14.49
N VAL A 81 16.66 7.02 -13.61
CA VAL A 81 15.21 7.19 -13.56
C VAL A 81 14.87 8.66 -13.75
N THR A 82 13.90 8.93 -14.63
CA THR A 82 13.27 10.25 -14.78
C THR A 82 11.78 10.09 -14.54
N HIS A 83 11.20 10.91 -13.68
CA HIS A 83 9.76 11.02 -13.47
C HIS A 83 9.34 12.46 -13.71
N ASP A 84 8.43 12.65 -14.65
CA ASP A 84 7.82 13.92 -15.00
C ASP A 84 6.33 13.87 -14.64
N THR A 85 5.87 14.85 -13.85
CA THR A 85 4.46 15.11 -13.62
C THR A 85 4.13 16.50 -14.12
N HIS A 86 3.13 16.61 -15.00
CA HIS A 86 2.63 17.88 -15.54
C HIS A 86 1.14 18.03 -15.26
N TYR A 87 0.79 19.04 -14.47
CA TYR A 87 -0.58 19.52 -14.32
C TYR A 87 -0.81 20.71 -15.24
N ARG A 88 -1.94 20.70 -15.95
CA ARG A 88 -2.53 21.87 -16.61
C ARG A 88 -3.90 22.12 -16.01
N TYR A 89 -4.08 23.28 -15.40
CA TYR A 89 -5.31 23.64 -14.69
C TYR A 89 -6.29 24.35 -15.63
N ALA A 90 -7.60 24.11 -15.46
CA ALA A 90 -8.62 24.76 -16.29
C ALA A 90 -8.73 26.27 -16.05
N ALA A 91 -8.35 26.73 -14.87
CA ALA A 91 -8.20 28.13 -14.53
C ALA A 91 -6.92 28.35 -13.72
N ARG A 92 -6.56 29.62 -13.52
CA ARG A 92 -5.37 29.98 -12.75
C ARG A 92 -5.50 29.49 -11.30
N VAL A 93 -4.51 28.74 -10.84
CA VAL A 93 -4.27 28.46 -9.43
C VAL A 93 -3.70 29.74 -8.82
N GLU A 94 -4.24 30.17 -7.68
CA GLU A 94 -3.78 31.35 -6.95
C GLU A 94 -2.63 31.00 -6.01
N SER A 95 -2.78 29.88 -5.29
CA SER A 95 -1.79 29.35 -4.37
C SER A 95 -1.92 27.84 -4.23
N ALA A 96 -0.81 27.15 -4.01
CA ALA A 96 -0.82 25.70 -3.80
C ALA A 96 0.24 25.25 -2.78
N GLN A 97 -0.06 24.15 -2.07
CA GLN A 97 0.88 23.43 -1.23
C GLN A 97 0.94 21.98 -1.69
N HIS A 98 2.15 21.47 -1.90
CA HIS A 98 2.37 20.13 -2.42
C HIS A 98 3.35 19.34 -1.56
N GLN A 99 3.20 18.02 -1.63
CA GLN A 99 4.10 17.02 -1.08
C GLN A 99 4.42 16.01 -2.17
N ALA A 100 5.70 15.71 -2.33
CA ALA A 100 6.23 14.74 -3.29
C ALA A 100 7.03 13.64 -2.58
N ARG A 101 6.95 12.41 -3.10
CA ARG A 101 7.70 11.21 -2.66
C ARG A 101 8.44 10.59 -3.84
N LEU A 102 9.23 11.43 -4.52
CA LEU A 102 9.89 11.09 -5.78
C LEU A 102 11.37 10.73 -5.61
N ARG A 103 11.94 10.92 -4.41
CA ARG A 103 13.34 10.57 -4.12
C ARG A 103 13.42 9.09 -3.72
N PRO A 104 14.20 8.26 -4.44
CA PRO A 104 14.41 6.87 -4.04
C PRO A 104 14.97 6.73 -2.63
N LEU A 105 14.62 5.63 -1.97
CA LEU A 105 15.20 5.26 -0.68
C LEU A 105 16.68 4.88 -0.85
N ASP A 106 17.45 5.05 0.23
CA ASP A 106 18.82 4.57 0.32
C ASP A 106 18.84 3.40 1.31
N LEU A 107 19.04 2.20 0.79
CA LEU A 107 18.85 0.91 1.47
C LEU A 107 20.05 0.00 1.20
N PRO A 108 20.28 -1.06 2.01
CA PRO A 108 21.41 -1.97 1.82
C PRO A 108 21.55 -2.56 0.41
N ARG A 109 20.42 -2.80 -0.29
CA ARG A 109 20.40 -3.30 -1.67
C ARG A 109 20.06 -2.24 -2.73
N GLN A 110 19.86 -1.01 -2.33
CA GLN A 110 19.56 0.09 -3.25
C GLN A 110 20.31 1.33 -2.81
N GLN A 111 21.34 1.71 -3.55
CA GLN A 111 22.13 2.89 -3.27
C GLN A 111 21.68 4.06 -4.16
N LEU A 112 21.29 5.18 -3.56
CA LEU A 112 21.03 6.41 -4.31
C LEU A 112 22.35 7.13 -4.57
N LEU A 113 22.76 7.20 -5.85
CA LEU A 113 24.03 7.80 -6.27
C LEU A 113 23.90 9.29 -6.56
N ASP A 114 22.80 9.70 -7.17
CA ASP A 114 22.51 11.10 -7.47
C ASP A 114 20.99 11.35 -7.51
N PHE A 115 20.57 12.57 -7.16
CA PHE A 115 19.16 12.97 -7.19
C PHE A 115 19.00 14.47 -7.39
N ALA A 116 18.11 14.84 -8.30
CA ALA A 116 17.66 16.21 -8.51
C ALA A 116 16.14 16.26 -8.69
N ILE A 117 15.52 17.33 -8.17
CA ILE A 117 14.12 17.65 -8.41
C ILE A 117 13.99 19.09 -8.93
N GLU A 118 13.36 19.23 -10.09
CA GLU A 118 13.05 20.47 -10.77
C GLU A 118 11.55 20.73 -10.64
N ILE A 119 11.17 21.94 -10.22
CA ILE A 119 9.77 22.33 -10.03
C ILE A 119 9.55 23.65 -10.76
N GLU A 120 8.56 23.69 -11.64
CA GLU A 120 8.15 24.86 -12.39
C GLU A 120 6.64 25.09 -12.22
N PRO A 121 6.19 26.31 -11.87
CA PRO A 121 6.99 27.49 -11.53
C PRO A 121 7.90 27.28 -10.33
N ARG A 122 9.02 28.01 -10.27
CA ARG A 122 10.00 27.86 -9.19
C ARG A 122 9.36 28.24 -7.84
N PRO A 123 9.29 27.33 -6.86
CA PRO A 123 8.76 27.64 -5.54
C PRO A 123 9.72 28.56 -4.77
N GLU A 124 9.15 29.36 -3.85
CA GLU A 124 9.93 30.23 -2.95
C GLU A 124 10.75 29.41 -1.94
N GLY A 125 10.24 28.22 -1.58
CA GLY A 125 10.89 27.30 -0.67
C GLY A 125 10.54 25.85 -0.97
N VAL A 126 11.54 24.99 -0.81
CA VAL A 126 11.43 23.53 -0.87
C VAL A 126 12.06 22.97 0.39
N SER A 127 11.33 22.13 1.12
CA SER A 127 11.86 21.41 2.27
C SER A 127 11.84 19.91 2.00
N ALA A 128 12.78 19.18 2.57
CA ALA A 128 12.80 17.71 2.53
C ALA A 128 12.90 17.18 3.96
N GLU A 129 12.09 16.18 4.27
CA GLU A 129 12.04 15.54 5.59
C GLU A 129 11.80 14.04 5.45
N ILE A 130 12.16 13.29 6.48
CA ILE A 130 11.87 11.87 6.58
C ILE A 130 10.52 11.72 7.29
N ASP A 131 9.58 11.03 6.66
CA ASP A 131 8.28 10.75 7.28
C ASP A 131 8.32 9.60 8.29
N ALA A 132 7.18 9.30 8.91
CA ALA A 132 7.08 8.27 9.95
C ALA A 132 7.46 6.86 9.46
N PHE A 133 7.42 6.61 8.15
CA PHE A 133 7.77 5.32 7.54
C PHE A 133 9.18 5.30 6.96
N GLY A 134 9.95 6.38 7.12
CA GLY A 134 11.30 6.50 6.57
C GLY A 134 11.35 7.06 5.15
N ASN A 135 10.24 7.52 4.58
CA ASN A 135 10.22 8.04 3.21
C ASN A 135 10.75 9.47 3.13
N GLN A 136 11.38 9.80 2.02
CA GLN A 136 11.78 11.16 1.69
C GLN A 136 10.58 11.95 1.17
N ARG A 137 10.05 12.84 2.00
CA ARG A 137 8.95 13.74 1.66
C ARG A 137 9.48 15.12 1.35
N THR A 138 9.32 15.56 0.10
CA THR A 138 9.61 16.92 -0.33
C THR A 138 8.33 17.75 -0.26
N SER A 139 8.35 18.86 0.48
CA SER A 139 7.23 19.79 0.58
C SER A 139 7.60 21.12 -0.09
N PHE A 140 6.68 21.70 -0.86
CA PHE A 140 6.87 22.99 -1.51
C PHE A 140 5.57 23.75 -1.65
N ALA A 141 5.67 25.08 -1.76
CA ALA A 141 4.53 25.96 -1.94
C ALA A 141 4.72 26.86 -3.16
N LEU A 142 3.62 27.07 -3.88
CA LEU A 142 3.54 28.01 -5.00
C LEU A 142 2.58 29.12 -4.58
N ASN A 143 3.13 30.29 -4.25
CA ASN A 143 2.35 31.46 -3.81
C ASN A 143 2.07 32.44 -4.97
N GLN A 144 2.51 32.10 -6.18
CA GLN A 144 2.34 32.91 -7.38
C GLN A 144 1.27 32.29 -8.28
N PRO A 145 0.38 33.10 -8.88
CA PRO A 145 -0.64 32.56 -9.74
C PRO A 145 -0.09 31.87 -10.99
N HIS A 146 -0.54 30.66 -11.29
CA HIS A 146 -0.04 29.84 -12.38
C HIS A 146 -1.13 28.98 -13.02
N GLU A 147 -0.91 28.55 -14.26
CA GLU A 147 -1.84 27.71 -15.03
C GLU A 147 -1.34 26.27 -15.17
N GLU A 148 -0.06 26.04 -14.86
CA GLU A 148 0.58 24.74 -14.98
C GLU A 148 1.51 24.50 -13.80
N LEU A 149 1.70 23.23 -13.45
CA LEU A 149 2.74 22.77 -12.53
C LEU A 149 3.49 21.62 -13.20
N PHE A 150 4.79 21.78 -13.39
CA PHE A 150 5.70 20.75 -13.86
C PHE A 150 6.67 20.36 -12.75
N VAL A 151 6.74 19.07 -12.46
CA VAL A 151 7.68 18.48 -11.49
C VAL A 151 8.45 17.38 -12.19
N ARG A 152 9.77 17.52 -12.25
CA ARG A 152 10.68 16.50 -12.78
C ARG A 152 11.63 16.05 -11.69
N SER A 153 11.66 14.75 -11.41
CA SER A 153 12.72 14.14 -10.62
C SER A 153 13.63 13.30 -11.50
N ARG A 154 14.94 13.45 -11.32
CA ARG A 154 15.97 12.59 -11.92
C ARG A 154 16.75 11.93 -10.82
N SER A 155 16.97 10.62 -10.93
CA SER A 155 17.79 9.87 -9.99
C SER A 155 18.72 8.90 -10.70
N LEU A 156 19.90 8.72 -10.13
CA LEU A 156 20.81 7.64 -10.47
C LEU A 156 20.86 6.67 -9.29
N VAL A 157 20.47 5.41 -9.51
CA VAL A 157 20.30 4.43 -8.45
C VAL A 157 21.04 3.15 -8.81
N ARG A 158 21.81 2.59 -7.89
CA ARG A 158 22.38 1.25 -8.04
C ARG A 158 21.56 0.26 -7.23
N VAL A 159 21.02 -0.76 -7.89
CA VAL A 159 20.19 -1.80 -7.26
C VAL A 159 20.91 -3.14 -7.34
N SER A 160 21.11 -3.79 -6.20
CA SER A 160 21.64 -5.14 -6.09
C SER A 160 20.48 -6.15 -6.00
N PRO A 161 20.57 -7.31 -6.67
CA PRO A 161 19.54 -8.34 -6.54
C PRO A 161 19.49 -8.88 -5.10
N PRO A 162 18.33 -9.36 -4.62
CA PRO A 162 18.28 -10.10 -3.37
C PRO A 162 19.10 -11.38 -3.45
N ALA A 163 19.74 -11.76 -2.35
CA ALA A 163 20.61 -12.94 -2.30
C ALA A 163 19.80 -14.24 -2.23
N LEU A 164 18.63 -14.22 -1.58
CA LEU A 164 17.87 -15.44 -1.27
C LEU A 164 16.55 -15.53 -2.04
N THR A 165 16.05 -14.39 -2.52
CA THR A 165 14.76 -14.31 -3.23
C THR A 165 14.87 -14.03 -4.72
N ALA A 166 16.08 -14.01 -5.28
CA ALA A 166 16.24 -13.97 -6.74
C ALA A 166 15.54 -15.19 -7.35
N GLY A 167 14.43 -14.94 -8.04
CA GLY A 167 13.54 -15.97 -8.55
C GLY A 167 12.96 -15.61 -9.90
N LYS A 168 12.57 -16.63 -10.66
CA LYS A 168 11.84 -16.46 -11.91
C LYS A 168 10.35 -16.34 -11.62
N ARG A 169 9.63 -15.73 -12.57
CA ARG A 169 8.17 -15.68 -12.54
C ARG A 169 7.57 -17.06 -12.28
N GLY A 170 6.67 -17.14 -11.31
CA GLY A 170 5.91 -18.34 -11.00
C GLY A 170 6.72 -19.48 -10.38
N GLU A 171 7.98 -19.28 -10.00
CA GLU A 171 8.79 -20.29 -9.33
C GLU A 171 9.26 -19.76 -7.96
N PRO A 172 8.85 -20.38 -6.84
CA PRO A 172 9.32 -19.94 -5.53
C PRO A 172 10.84 -20.12 -5.44
N PRO A 173 11.60 -19.07 -5.05
CA PRO A 173 13.01 -19.18 -4.73
C PRO A 173 13.27 -20.27 -3.68
N PRO A 174 14.45 -20.92 -3.65
CA PRO A 174 14.76 -21.95 -2.67
C PRO A 174 14.53 -21.53 -1.22
N ALA A 175 14.85 -20.28 -0.87
CA ALA A 175 14.62 -19.74 0.47
C ALA A 175 13.13 -19.67 0.88
N ILE A 176 12.22 -19.67 -0.10
CA ILE A 176 10.78 -19.74 0.12
C ILE A 176 10.30 -21.18 0.00
N ALA A 177 10.68 -21.90 -1.06
CA ALA A 177 10.23 -23.26 -1.33
C ALA A 177 10.63 -24.25 -0.21
N SER A 178 11.86 -24.12 0.29
CA SER A 178 12.44 -24.96 1.34
C SER A 178 13.31 -24.10 2.27
N PRO A 179 12.69 -23.29 3.15
CA PRO A 179 13.42 -22.38 4.03
C PRO A 179 14.36 -23.16 4.95
N ALA A 180 15.55 -22.60 5.19
CA ALA A 180 16.48 -23.16 6.16
C ALA A 180 15.90 -23.05 7.59
N PRO A 181 16.31 -23.92 8.52
CA PRO A 181 15.86 -23.83 9.91
C PRO A 181 16.12 -22.43 10.49
N GLY A 182 15.07 -21.82 11.06
CA GLY A 182 15.15 -20.50 11.68
C GLY A 182 15.13 -19.31 10.71
N THR A 183 14.94 -19.51 9.41
CA THR A 183 14.86 -18.42 8.42
C THR A 183 13.43 -18.13 7.93
N ALA A 184 12.44 -18.85 8.44
CA ALA A 184 11.03 -18.61 8.22
C ALA A 184 10.22 -19.17 9.39
N SER A 185 9.25 -18.39 9.86
CA SER A 185 8.37 -18.73 10.98
C SER A 185 7.04 -19.27 10.46
N ALA A 186 6.37 -20.14 11.24
CA ALA A 186 4.96 -20.44 10.99
C ALA A 186 4.13 -19.15 11.09
N TRP A 187 3.16 -18.96 10.20
CA TRP A 187 2.42 -17.70 10.11
C TRP A 187 1.66 -17.36 11.40
N GLU A 188 1.14 -18.35 12.12
CA GLU A 188 0.46 -18.13 13.40
C GLU A 188 1.43 -17.59 14.45
N THR A 189 2.66 -18.08 14.48
CA THR A 189 3.70 -17.59 15.40
C THR A 189 3.97 -16.11 15.14
N VAL A 190 4.10 -15.70 13.88
CA VAL A 190 4.32 -14.28 13.51
C VAL A 190 3.11 -13.42 13.90
N ARG A 191 1.89 -13.90 13.65
CA ARG A 191 0.66 -13.21 14.09
C ARG A 191 0.66 -12.99 15.60
N GLU A 192 1.02 -14.01 16.37
CA GLU A 192 1.07 -13.90 17.83
C GLU A 192 2.12 -12.90 18.32
N THR A 193 3.27 -12.78 17.64
CA THR A 193 4.29 -11.78 18.00
C THR A 193 3.86 -10.35 17.67
N LEU A 194 3.06 -10.16 16.62
CA LEU A 194 2.54 -8.84 16.22
C LEU A 194 1.29 -8.42 16.99
N THR A 195 0.64 -9.35 17.69
CA THR A 195 -0.54 -9.07 18.50
C THR A 195 -0.15 -8.25 19.72
N PHE A 196 -0.86 -7.14 19.96
CA PHE A 196 -0.61 -6.28 21.11
C PHE A 196 -0.74 -7.06 22.43
N ARG A 197 0.29 -6.97 23.28
CA ARG A 197 0.29 -7.48 24.65
C ARG A 197 0.86 -6.41 25.58
N ALA A 198 0.17 -6.16 26.69
CA ALA A 198 0.63 -5.18 27.67
C ALA A 198 2.02 -5.55 28.20
N GLY A 199 2.96 -4.60 28.18
CA GLY A 199 4.35 -4.79 28.60
C GLY A 199 5.27 -5.43 27.54
N GLN A 200 4.76 -5.75 26.35
CA GLN A 200 5.60 -6.19 25.23
C GLN A 200 6.45 -5.04 24.69
N ALA A 201 7.67 -5.34 24.25
CA ALA A 201 8.52 -4.39 23.53
C ALA A 201 7.84 -3.95 22.22
N TYR A 202 8.03 -2.67 21.88
CA TYR A 202 7.50 -2.13 20.63
C TYR A 202 8.17 -2.79 19.42
N GLU A 203 7.35 -3.30 18.49
CA GLU A 203 7.76 -3.82 17.19
C GLU A 203 7.18 -2.90 16.12
N ALA A 204 8.04 -2.24 15.35
CA ALA A 204 7.63 -1.27 14.34
C ALA A 204 6.78 -1.91 13.24
N ALA A 205 7.00 -3.19 12.93
CA ALA A 205 6.18 -3.90 11.94
C ALA A 205 4.70 -3.99 12.34
N SER A 206 4.37 -3.89 13.64
CA SER A 206 2.98 -3.96 14.13
C SER A 206 2.09 -2.83 13.61
N GLU A 207 2.65 -1.67 13.23
CA GLU A 207 1.89 -0.57 12.62
C GLU A 207 1.23 -0.98 11.29
N PHE A 208 1.79 -1.98 10.62
CA PHE A 208 1.33 -2.47 9.32
C PHE A 208 0.37 -3.65 9.42
N VAL A 209 -0.17 -3.93 10.61
CA VAL A 209 -1.26 -4.89 10.83
C VAL A 209 -2.64 -4.22 10.73
N PHE A 210 -2.70 -2.91 11.00
CA PHE A 210 -3.95 -2.16 11.14
C PHE A 210 -4.54 -1.72 9.78
N PRO A 211 -5.87 -1.47 9.73
CA PRO A 211 -6.50 -0.95 8.54
C PRO A 211 -5.99 0.46 8.17
N SER A 212 -6.09 0.79 6.88
CA SER A 212 -5.80 2.09 6.31
C SER A 212 -6.89 2.49 5.30
N THR A 213 -6.79 3.69 4.70
CA THR A 213 -7.82 4.31 3.86
C THR A 213 -8.37 3.38 2.77
N GLN A 214 -7.49 2.68 2.03
CA GLN A 214 -7.88 1.78 0.94
C GLN A 214 -7.88 0.31 1.34
N VAL A 215 -7.39 -0.01 2.54
CA VAL A 215 -7.16 -1.38 2.99
C VAL A 215 -7.77 -1.61 4.36
N ALA A 216 -9.04 -2.03 4.37
CA ALA A 216 -9.73 -2.47 5.58
C ALA A 216 -9.39 -3.93 5.91
N CYS A 217 -9.45 -4.30 7.18
CA CYS A 217 -9.51 -5.70 7.58
C CYS A 217 -10.94 -6.22 7.41
N HIS A 218 -11.15 -7.25 6.59
CA HIS A 218 -12.48 -7.74 6.24
C HIS A 218 -12.54 -9.28 6.18
N ALA A 219 -13.70 -9.84 6.51
CA ALA A 219 -13.91 -11.29 6.52
C ALA A 219 -13.69 -11.93 5.14
N ASP A 220 -14.09 -11.26 4.05
CA ASP A 220 -13.88 -11.78 2.68
C ASP A 220 -12.41 -11.81 2.28
N LEU A 221 -11.63 -10.80 2.70
CA LEU A 221 -10.18 -10.78 2.50
C LEU A 221 -9.51 -11.90 3.31
N ALA A 222 -9.91 -12.11 4.56
CA ALA A 222 -9.45 -13.22 5.38
C ALA A 222 -9.82 -14.58 4.77
N ALA A 223 -11.05 -14.76 4.30
CA ALA A 223 -11.52 -15.99 3.68
C ALA A 223 -10.75 -16.30 2.39
N TYR A 224 -10.47 -15.27 1.58
CA TYR A 224 -9.64 -15.38 0.40
C TYR A 224 -8.20 -15.80 0.74
N ALA A 225 -7.62 -15.21 1.78
CA ALA A 225 -6.28 -15.52 2.28
C ALA A 225 -6.18 -16.94 2.82
N ALA A 226 -7.15 -17.37 3.66
CA ALA A 226 -7.12 -18.62 4.43
C ALA A 226 -6.82 -19.88 3.61
N ARG A 227 -7.19 -19.91 2.33
CA ARG A 227 -6.84 -20.99 1.38
C ARG A 227 -5.32 -21.24 1.25
N SER A 228 -4.49 -20.21 1.49
CA SER A 228 -3.02 -20.26 1.43
C SER A 228 -2.36 -20.43 2.80
N PHE A 229 -3.07 -20.17 3.90
CA PHE A 229 -2.54 -20.11 5.26
C PHE A 229 -2.97 -21.33 6.08
N THR A 230 -2.47 -22.51 5.71
CA THR A 230 -2.75 -23.77 6.43
C THR A 230 -1.97 -23.85 7.75
N PRO A 231 -2.44 -24.66 8.73
CA PRO A 231 -1.79 -24.76 10.04
C PRO A 231 -0.29 -25.05 9.97
N GLY A 232 0.52 -24.22 10.63
CA GLY A 232 1.96 -24.41 10.75
C GLY A 232 2.77 -24.15 9.46
N ARG A 233 2.13 -23.65 8.39
CA ARG A 233 2.83 -23.31 7.14
C ARG A 233 3.77 -22.11 7.38
N PRO A 234 5.02 -22.13 6.89
CA PRO A 234 5.88 -20.95 6.92
C PRO A 234 5.22 -19.73 6.26
N LEU A 235 5.35 -18.55 6.88
CA LEU A 235 4.74 -17.31 6.40
C LEU A 235 5.16 -16.98 4.97
N ALA A 236 6.46 -17.08 4.67
CA ALA A 236 6.99 -16.83 3.33
C ALA A 236 6.32 -17.72 2.26
N GLN A 237 6.07 -19.00 2.57
CA GLN A 237 5.40 -19.93 1.65
C GLN A 237 3.93 -19.59 1.45
N ALA A 238 3.23 -19.25 2.53
CA ALA A 238 1.82 -18.87 2.47
C ALA A 238 1.62 -17.56 1.69
N ALA A 239 2.48 -16.57 1.93
CA ALA A 239 2.46 -15.29 1.24
C ALA A 239 2.81 -15.42 -0.26
N TRP A 240 3.79 -16.25 -0.61
CA TRP A 240 4.10 -16.56 -2.01
C TRP A 240 2.92 -17.22 -2.72
N ASP A 241 2.28 -18.21 -2.09
CA ASP A 241 1.09 -18.87 -2.65
C ASP A 241 -0.09 -17.91 -2.84
N LEU A 242 -0.32 -17.00 -1.88
CA LEU A 242 -1.32 -15.94 -2.00
C LEU A 242 -1.03 -15.00 -3.17
N MET A 243 0.23 -14.54 -3.32
CA MET A 243 0.68 -13.71 -4.43
C MET A 243 0.38 -14.37 -5.78
N ARG A 244 0.76 -15.65 -5.93
CA ARG A 244 0.50 -16.44 -7.15
C ARG A 244 -0.99 -16.52 -7.48
N ARG A 245 -1.82 -16.74 -6.46
CA ARG A 245 -3.27 -16.83 -6.63
C ARG A 245 -3.87 -15.50 -7.06
N ILE A 246 -3.43 -14.38 -6.48
CA ILE A 246 -3.86 -13.04 -6.92
C ILE A 246 -3.48 -12.85 -8.39
N HIS A 247 -2.24 -13.11 -8.76
CA HIS A 247 -1.80 -13.02 -10.15
C HIS A 247 -2.65 -13.89 -11.11
N ALA A 248 -2.94 -15.14 -10.73
CA ALA A 248 -3.65 -16.08 -11.59
C ALA A 248 -5.17 -15.83 -11.66
N GLU A 249 -5.77 -15.35 -10.57
CA GLU A 249 -7.23 -15.17 -10.44
C GLU A 249 -7.68 -13.75 -10.81
N PHE A 250 -6.76 -12.79 -11.01
CA PHE A 250 -7.09 -11.38 -11.30
C PHE A 250 -6.58 -10.95 -12.68
N ALA A 251 -7.43 -10.28 -13.46
CA ALA A 251 -7.05 -9.76 -14.76
C ALA A 251 -6.40 -8.37 -14.65
N TYR A 252 -5.19 -8.21 -15.17
CA TYR A 252 -4.56 -6.89 -15.28
C TYR A 252 -5.25 -6.08 -16.40
N LEU A 253 -5.92 -4.99 -16.04
CA LEU A 253 -6.69 -4.16 -16.97
C LEU A 253 -6.57 -2.67 -16.61
N PRO A 254 -5.77 -1.88 -17.35
CA PRO A 254 -5.71 -0.44 -17.19
C PRO A 254 -7.08 0.23 -17.33
N ASN A 255 -7.29 1.36 -16.64
CA ASN A 255 -8.54 2.13 -16.63
C ASN A 255 -9.78 1.36 -16.14
N SER A 256 -9.61 0.22 -15.46
CA SER A 256 -10.73 -0.55 -14.89
C SER A 256 -11.08 -0.18 -13.45
N THR A 257 -10.21 0.59 -12.80
CA THR A 257 -10.24 1.01 -11.40
C THR A 257 -9.74 2.45 -11.29
N ASP A 258 -10.16 3.15 -10.24
CA ASP A 258 -9.70 4.49 -9.88
C ASP A 258 -8.76 4.45 -8.66
N VAL A 259 -8.09 5.57 -8.34
CA VAL A 259 -7.18 5.62 -7.18
C VAL A 259 -7.86 5.32 -5.85
N ASP A 260 -9.15 5.60 -5.73
CA ASP A 260 -9.93 5.38 -4.52
C ASP A 260 -10.49 3.96 -4.41
N THR A 261 -10.24 3.10 -5.41
CA THR A 261 -10.66 1.69 -5.38
C THR A 261 -10.07 1.00 -4.16
N THR A 262 -10.93 0.40 -3.34
CA THR A 262 -10.48 -0.28 -2.12
C THR A 262 -10.04 -1.71 -2.42
N ALA A 263 -9.27 -2.31 -1.50
CA ALA A 263 -8.90 -3.72 -1.55
C ALA A 263 -10.12 -4.65 -1.65
N LEU A 264 -11.25 -4.29 -1.02
CA LEU A 264 -12.46 -5.09 -1.04
C LEU A 264 -13.17 -5.01 -2.39
N ASP A 265 -13.22 -3.83 -2.99
CA ASP A 265 -13.78 -3.64 -4.33
C ASP A 265 -12.95 -4.39 -5.37
N ALA A 266 -11.62 -4.26 -5.31
CA ALA A 266 -10.70 -4.99 -6.18
C ALA A 266 -10.85 -6.52 -6.03
N LEU A 267 -11.00 -7.02 -4.79
CA LEU A 267 -11.26 -8.44 -4.54
C LEU A 267 -12.58 -8.91 -5.16
N ALA A 268 -13.63 -8.09 -5.13
CA ALA A 268 -14.91 -8.42 -5.75
C ALA A 268 -14.84 -8.36 -7.29
N LEU A 269 -14.12 -7.37 -7.84
CA LEU A 269 -13.99 -7.15 -9.28
C LEU A 269 -13.09 -8.18 -9.98
N ARG A 270 -12.05 -8.68 -9.29
CA ARG A 270 -11.04 -9.59 -9.85
C ARG A 270 -10.34 -9.04 -11.10
N ARG A 271 -10.21 -7.72 -11.17
CA ARG A 271 -9.46 -7.00 -12.21
C ARG A 271 -8.99 -5.66 -11.66
N GLY A 272 -7.91 -5.14 -12.22
CA GLY A 272 -7.32 -3.88 -11.80
C GLY A 272 -5.91 -3.70 -12.31
N VAL A 273 -5.13 -2.86 -11.64
CA VAL A 273 -3.72 -2.60 -11.90
C VAL A 273 -2.85 -3.02 -10.71
N CYS A 274 -1.55 -2.73 -10.76
CA CYS A 274 -0.59 -3.13 -9.72
C CYS A 274 -0.95 -2.60 -8.31
N GLN A 275 -1.53 -1.40 -8.24
CA GLN A 275 -2.07 -0.83 -7.00
C GLN A 275 -3.12 -1.77 -6.36
N ASP A 276 -4.12 -2.18 -7.14
CA ASP A 276 -5.23 -3.00 -6.66
C ASP A 276 -4.73 -4.36 -6.16
N PHE A 277 -3.80 -4.97 -6.89
CA PHE A 277 -3.28 -6.30 -6.54
C PHE A 277 -2.46 -6.24 -5.24
N ALA A 278 -1.66 -5.17 -5.07
CA ALA A 278 -0.94 -4.92 -3.84
C ALA A 278 -1.92 -4.67 -2.66
N HIS A 279 -2.95 -3.85 -2.84
CA HIS A 279 -3.97 -3.60 -1.81
C HIS A 279 -4.74 -4.86 -1.40
N VAL A 280 -5.16 -5.70 -2.35
CA VAL A 280 -5.82 -6.98 -2.07
C VAL A 280 -4.92 -7.88 -1.25
N MET A 281 -3.65 -8.01 -1.64
CA MET A 281 -2.69 -8.85 -0.92
C MET A 281 -2.44 -8.31 0.50
N ILE A 282 -2.23 -7.01 0.66
CA ILE A 282 -2.06 -6.38 1.98
C ILE A 282 -3.30 -6.58 2.85
N GLY A 283 -4.49 -6.33 2.30
CA GLY A 283 -5.76 -6.51 3.00
C GLY A 283 -6.00 -7.95 3.43
N ALA A 284 -5.67 -8.92 2.58
CA ALA A 284 -5.72 -10.35 2.88
C ALA A 284 -4.79 -10.72 4.06
N MET A 285 -3.54 -10.22 4.07
CA MET A 285 -2.57 -10.45 5.14
C MET A 285 -3.00 -9.80 6.46
N ARG A 286 -3.37 -8.52 6.43
CA ARG A 286 -3.80 -7.76 7.61
C ARG A 286 -5.07 -8.30 8.23
N SER A 287 -5.99 -8.83 7.41
CA SER A 287 -7.20 -9.50 7.90
C SER A 287 -6.91 -10.81 8.65
N LEU A 288 -5.69 -11.37 8.52
CA LEU A 288 -5.20 -12.49 9.33
C LEU A 288 -4.34 -12.05 10.53
N GLY A 289 -4.19 -10.74 10.77
CA GLY A 289 -3.35 -10.19 11.83
C GLY A 289 -1.85 -10.19 11.51
N LEU A 290 -1.49 -10.23 10.23
CA LEU A 290 -0.10 -10.22 9.76
C LEU A 290 0.28 -8.84 9.25
N ALA A 291 1.55 -8.46 9.46
CA ALA A 291 2.07 -7.18 8.98
C ALA A 291 2.42 -7.27 7.50
N ALA A 292 1.80 -6.40 6.71
CA ALA A 292 2.13 -6.20 5.30
C ALA A 292 2.06 -4.73 4.95
N ARG A 293 3.00 -4.22 4.15
CA ARG A 293 3.06 -2.81 3.76
C ARG A 293 3.14 -2.63 2.25
N TYR A 294 2.64 -1.49 1.81
CA TYR A 294 2.62 -1.08 0.42
C TYR A 294 3.97 -0.50 0.05
N VAL A 295 4.50 -0.90 -1.11
CA VAL A 295 5.70 -0.33 -1.68
C VAL A 295 5.36 0.36 -2.99
N SER A 296 5.75 1.61 -3.11
CA SER A 296 5.69 2.38 -4.35
C SER A 296 7.10 2.54 -4.92
N GLY A 297 7.22 2.37 -6.24
CA GLY A 297 8.50 2.47 -6.90
C GLY A 297 8.41 2.48 -8.41
N TYR A 298 9.53 2.15 -9.05
CA TYR A 298 9.64 2.04 -10.49
C TYR A 298 10.15 0.67 -10.91
N LEU A 299 9.77 0.26 -12.12
CA LEU A 299 10.16 -1.01 -12.71
C LEU A 299 10.83 -0.76 -14.08
N LEU A 300 11.99 -1.38 -14.31
CA LEU A 300 12.60 -1.42 -15.63
C LEU A 300 11.79 -2.35 -16.54
N THR A 301 11.03 -1.76 -17.45
CA THR A 301 10.27 -2.46 -18.49
C THR A 301 11.08 -2.56 -19.78
N GLN A 302 10.87 -3.63 -20.55
CA GLN A 302 11.40 -3.74 -21.90
C GLN A 302 10.33 -3.30 -22.91
N PRO A 303 10.66 -2.42 -23.88
CA PRO A 303 9.73 -2.10 -24.94
C PRO A 303 9.45 -3.33 -25.81
N PRO A 304 8.26 -3.43 -26.42
CA PRO A 304 8.03 -4.38 -27.50
C PRO A 304 9.08 -4.22 -28.62
N PRO A 305 9.50 -5.30 -29.30
CA PRO A 305 10.48 -5.23 -30.39
C PRO A 305 10.08 -4.21 -31.46
N GLY A 306 10.98 -3.28 -31.79
CA GLY A 306 10.78 -2.27 -32.81
C GLY A 306 10.03 -1.00 -32.36
N GLN A 307 9.66 -0.89 -31.09
CA GLN A 307 9.06 0.32 -30.52
C GLN A 307 10.07 1.08 -29.64
N PRO A 308 10.00 2.42 -29.58
CA PRO A 308 10.77 3.17 -28.60
C PRO A 308 10.42 2.70 -27.18
N ARG A 309 11.36 2.82 -26.22
CA ARG A 309 11.06 2.64 -24.79
C ARG A 309 9.84 3.45 -24.44
N LEU A 310 8.87 2.81 -23.78
CA LEU A 310 7.62 3.47 -23.39
C LEU A 310 7.95 4.69 -22.54
N ILE A 311 7.40 5.84 -22.93
CA ILE A 311 7.43 7.09 -22.15
C ILE A 311 6.00 7.27 -21.63
N GLY A 312 5.81 7.14 -20.32
CA GLY A 312 4.48 7.19 -19.70
C GLY A 312 4.46 6.64 -18.28
N ALA A 313 3.29 6.54 -17.65
CA ALA A 313 3.14 6.00 -16.29
C ALA A 313 3.53 4.51 -16.17
N ASP A 314 3.82 3.84 -17.28
CA ASP A 314 4.05 2.39 -17.41
C ASP A 314 5.26 1.85 -16.64
N ALA A 315 6.16 2.73 -16.18
CA ALA A 315 7.28 2.36 -15.32
C ALA A 315 7.01 2.61 -13.82
N SER A 316 5.93 3.31 -13.45
CA SER A 316 5.47 3.33 -12.04
C SER A 316 4.92 1.97 -11.66
N HIS A 317 5.29 1.49 -10.48
CA HIS A 317 4.89 0.15 -10.03
C HIS A 317 4.64 0.10 -8.53
N ALA A 318 3.85 -0.90 -8.14
CA ALA A 318 3.50 -1.17 -6.76
C ALA A 318 3.61 -2.65 -6.43
N TRP A 319 4.12 -2.95 -5.23
CA TRP A 319 4.25 -4.30 -4.72
C TRP A 319 4.13 -4.31 -3.19
N VAL A 320 4.35 -5.48 -2.59
CA VAL A 320 4.07 -5.73 -1.18
C VAL A 320 5.32 -6.18 -0.45
N GLU A 321 5.47 -5.69 0.78
CA GLU A 321 6.40 -6.23 1.76
C GLU A 321 5.64 -6.94 2.89
N VAL A 322 6.06 -8.16 3.22
CA VAL A 322 5.48 -9.00 4.28
C VAL A 322 6.52 -9.22 5.37
N TYR A 323 6.16 -8.98 6.63
CA TYR A 323 7.11 -9.09 7.73
C TYR A 323 7.11 -10.48 8.36
N ASP A 324 8.30 -11.09 8.46
CA ASP A 324 8.61 -12.22 9.33
C ASP A 324 9.92 -11.88 10.06
N PRO A 325 9.94 -11.80 11.40
CA PRO A 325 11.17 -11.47 12.13
C PRO A 325 12.30 -12.48 11.92
N ALA A 326 11.98 -13.71 11.49
CA ALA A 326 12.98 -14.72 11.15
C ALA A 326 13.51 -14.58 9.70
N TRP A 327 12.90 -13.75 8.87
CA TRP A 327 13.30 -13.60 7.48
C TRP A 327 14.67 -12.91 7.38
N PRO A 328 15.64 -13.53 6.68
CA PRO A 328 17.05 -13.15 6.77
C PRO A 328 17.45 -11.92 5.94
N GLU A 329 16.56 -11.39 5.09
CA GLU A 329 16.82 -10.22 4.24
C GLU A 329 15.99 -9.00 4.67
N ASP A 330 16.46 -7.80 4.30
CA ASP A 330 15.72 -6.53 4.44
C ASP A 330 15.12 -6.24 5.82
N GLY A 331 15.78 -6.72 6.88
CA GLY A 331 15.29 -6.53 8.25
C GLY A 331 13.96 -7.23 8.51
N GLY A 332 13.73 -8.38 7.88
CA GLY A 332 12.54 -9.20 8.08
C GLY A 332 11.43 -8.98 7.06
N TRP A 333 11.62 -8.10 6.08
CA TRP A 333 10.61 -7.77 5.07
C TRP A 333 10.82 -8.55 3.77
N LEU A 334 9.97 -9.55 3.54
CA LEU A 334 9.91 -10.28 2.28
C LEU A 334 9.15 -9.47 1.23
N GLN A 335 9.80 -9.18 0.09
CA GLN A 335 9.20 -8.45 -1.03
C GLN A 335 8.51 -9.39 -2.03
N LEU A 336 7.26 -9.09 -2.40
CA LEU A 336 6.41 -9.90 -3.29
C LEU A 336 5.63 -9.01 -4.25
N ASP A 337 5.66 -9.34 -5.55
CA ASP A 337 4.96 -8.63 -6.60
C ASP A 337 3.81 -9.48 -7.17
N PRO A 338 2.56 -9.27 -6.71
CA PRO A 338 1.39 -10.01 -7.21
C PRO A 338 1.03 -9.67 -8.66
N THR A 339 1.57 -8.59 -9.23
CA THR A 339 1.33 -8.22 -10.63
C THR A 339 2.18 -9.05 -11.59
N ASN A 340 3.44 -9.30 -11.20
CA ASN A 340 4.41 -10.00 -12.04
C ASN A 340 4.70 -11.43 -11.58
N ASP A 341 4.07 -11.90 -10.51
CA ASP A 341 4.20 -13.26 -9.96
C ASP A 341 5.65 -13.63 -9.62
N ARG A 342 6.35 -12.72 -8.95
CA ARG A 342 7.76 -12.90 -8.56
C ARG A 342 8.16 -12.02 -7.37
N ALA A 343 9.35 -12.28 -6.82
CA ALA A 343 10.01 -11.33 -5.94
C ALA A 343 10.72 -10.23 -6.76
N PRO A 344 10.72 -8.96 -6.29
CA PRO A 344 11.49 -7.88 -6.89
C PRO A 344 13.00 -8.17 -7.02
N GLY A 345 13.57 -7.83 -8.18
CA GLY A 345 15.00 -7.98 -8.49
C GLY A 345 15.74 -6.64 -8.60
N ASN A 346 16.89 -6.65 -9.29
CA ASN A 346 17.69 -5.46 -9.60
C ASN A 346 17.07 -4.52 -10.66
N ASP A 347 15.87 -4.84 -11.12
CA ASP A 347 15.04 -4.08 -12.05
C ASP A 347 13.98 -3.23 -11.34
N TYR A 348 13.90 -3.28 -10.00
CA TYR A 348 12.97 -2.49 -9.19
C TYR A 348 13.71 -1.37 -8.45
N VAL A 349 13.16 -0.16 -8.49
CA VAL A 349 13.63 0.99 -7.71
C VAL A 349 12.57 1.36 -6.69
N MET A 350 12.86 1.20 -5.41
CA MET A 350 11.98 1.54 -4.30
C MET A 350 12.00 3.04 -3.99
N LEU A 351 10.83 3.69 -4.00
CA LEU A 351 10.69 5.11 -3.64
C LEU A 351 10.21 5.31 -2.22
N SER A 352 9.18 4.55 -1.84
CA SER A 352 8.51 4.76 -0.56
C SER A 352 7.72 3.54 -0.13
N VAL A 353 7.53 3.44 1.18
CA VAL A 353 6.73 2.42 1.85
C VAL A 353 5.66 3.07 2.72
N GLY A 354 4.49 2.46 2.82
CA GLY A 354 3.39 2.99 3.63
C GLY A 354 2.32 1.95 3.88
N ARG A 355 1.23 2.34 4.55
CA ARG A 355 0.15 1.39 4.84
C ARG A 355 -0.67 1.08 3.59
N ASP A 356 -0.87 2.06 2.71
CA ASP A 356 -1.49 1.93 1.39
C ASP A 356 -1.02 3.08 0.48
N TYR A 357 -1.70 3.31 -0.65
CA TYR A 357 -1.27 4.32 -1.62
C TYR A 357 -1.38 5.75 -1.09
N ALA A 358 -2.30 6.02 -0.14
CA ALA A 358 -2.50 7.37 0.39
C ALA A 358 -1.29 7.87 1.21
N ASP A 359 -0.52 6.95 1.78
CA ASP A 359 0.71 7.26 2.51
C ASP A 359 1.90 7.53 1.56
N VAL A 360 1.87 7.03 0.32
CA VAL A 360 3.00 7.00 -0.63
C VAL A 360 2.73 7.70 -1.96
N THR A 361 1.65 8.47 -2.08
CA THR A 361 1.30 9.17 -3.33
C THR A 361 2.51 9.96 -3.87
N PRO A 362 2.91 9.76 -5.15
CA PRO A 362 4.11 10.37 -5.72
C PRO A 362 4.11 11.89 -5.65
N LEU A 363 2.96 12.52 -5.93
CA LEU A 363 2.73 13.94 -5.78
C LEU A 363 1.28 14.18 -5.37
N ARG A 364 1.07 14.91 -4.27
CA ARG A 364 -0.25 15.32 -3.80
C ARG A 364 -0.21 16.76 -3.33
N GLY A 365 -1.34 17.45 -3.32
CA GLY A 365 -1.39 18.79 -2.78
C GLY A 365 -2.79 19.31 -2.52
N VAL A 366 -2.85 20.54 -2.02
CA VAL A 366 -4.06 21.32 -1.91
C VAL A 366 -3.85 22.59 -2.72
N ILE A 367 -4.81 22.90 -3.58
CA ILE A 367 -4.77 24.08 -4.45
C ILE A 367 -5.94 25.01 -4.12
N ARG A 368 -5.73 26.31 -4.32
CA ARG A 368 -6.78 27.33 -4.31
C ARG A 368 -6.85 27.96 -5.70
N GLY A 369 -8.06 28.06 -6.27
CA GLY A 369 -8.23 28.38 -7.68
C GLY A 369 -8.17 27.11 -8.54
N GLY A 370 -7.68 27.19 -9.78
CA GLY A 370 -7.46 26.01 -10.63
C GLY A 370 -8.65 25.59 -11.51
N GLY A 371 -9.87 25.98 -11.14
CA GLY A 371 -11.09 25.53 -11.81
C GLY A 371 -11.53 24.14 -11.31
N ALA A 372 -12.62 23.62 -11.88
CA ALA A 372 -13.14 22.30 -11.50
C ALA A 372 -12.38 21.13 -12.16
N ASP A 373 -11.72 21.41 -13.30
CA ASP A 373 -11.05 20.42 -14.12
C ASP A 373 -9.54 20.66 -14.19
N GLN A 374 -8.79 19.58 -14.41
CA GLN A 374 -7.34 19.62 -14.63
C GLN A 374 -6.93 18.45 -15.51
N VAL A 375 -5.87 18.64 -16.29
CA VAL A 375 -5.23 17.58 -17.08
C VAL A 375 -3.92 17.21 -16.41
N LEU A 376 -3.77 15.93 -16.11
CA LEU A 376 -2.56 15.35 -15.54
C LEU A 376 -1.86 14.48 -16.59
N ALA A 377 -0.58 14.76 -16.86
CA ALA A 377 0.29 13.90 -17.62
C ALA A 377 1.45 13.42 -16.74
N VAL A 378 1.68 12.12 -16.70
CA VAL A 378 2.78 11.49 -15.95
C VAL A 378 3.62 10.66 -16.91
N GLY A 379 4.93 10.88 -16.89
CA GLY A 379 5.91 10.13 -17.67
C GLY A 379 7.02 9.62 -16.78
N VAL A 380 7.26 8.31 -16.78
CA VAL A 380 8.36 7.68 -16.06
C VAL A 380 9.22 6.90 -17.03
N THR A 381 10.53 7.11 -16.96
CA THR A 381 11.53 6.43 -17.77
C THR A 381 12.58 5.82 -16.85
N VAL A 382 12.82 4.52 -17.00
CA VAL A 382 13.85 3.77 -16.27
C VAL A 382 14.82 3.17 -17.28
N GLU A 383 16.11 3.48 -17.15
CA GLU A 383 17.13 3.10 -18.14
C GLU A 383 18.35 2.50 -17.46
N PRO A 384 18.84 1.34 -17.91
CA PRO A 384 20.13 0.81 -17.47
C PRO A 384 21.28 1.65 -18.05
N LEU A 385 22.30 1.95 -17.24
CA LEU A 385 23.54 2.59 -17.70
C LEU A 385 24.68 1.60 -17.96
N ASP A 386 24.58 0.39 -17.40
CA ASP A 386 25.64 -0.63 -17.48
C ASP A 386 25.53 -1.52 -18.73
N GLU A 387 24.53 -1.28 -19.59
CA GLU A 387 24.39 -1.94 -20.89
C GLU A 387 25.10 -1.10 -21.96
N SER A 388 26.34 -1.49 -22.33
CA SER A 388 26.96 -1.02 -23.57
C SER A 388 25.97 -1.22 -24.72
N PRO A 389 25.79 -0.25 -25.64
CA PRO A 389 24.98 -0.48 -26.82
C PRO A 389 25.56 -1.69 -27.54
N ALA A 390 24.71 -2.70 -27.77
CA ALA A 390 25.08 -3.85 -28.60
C ALA A 390 25.71 -3.31 -29.88
N ALA A 391 26.99 -3.63 -30.09
CA ALA A 391 27.71 -3.26 -31.30
C ALA A 391 26.92 -3.83 -32.49
N GLY A 392 26.36 -2.93 -33.29
CA GLY A 392 25.66 -3.26 -34.54
C GLY A 392 26.61 -3.64 -35.66
#